data_AF-A0A656YVT1-F1
#
_entry.id   AF-A0A656YVT1-F1
#
_cell.length_a   1.000
_cell.length_b   1.000
_cell.length_c   1.000
_cell.angle_alpha   90.00
_cell.angle_beta   90.00
_cell.angle_gamma   90.00
#
_symmetry.space_group_name_H-M   'P 1'
#
loop_
_entity.id
_entity.type
_entity.pdbx_description
1 polymer ?
#
loop_
_entity_poly.entity_id
_entity_poly.type
_entity_poly.pdbx_seq_one_letter_code
_entity_poly.pdbx_strand_id
1 'polypeptide(L)' 'MSIETPSFHRVSKRHERRGFFLYDELKERKIAGIQPGLTKMIKINTYGLSKEELEHVISSFYEIAEKYDVEVG' A
#
# COMPACT_ATOMS: atom_id res chain seq x y z
N MET A 1 0.96 -7.31 -11.45
CA MET A 1 2.19 -6.50 -11.47
C MET A 1 2.85 -6.57 -10.10
N SER A 2 4.17 -6.56 -10.04
CA SER A 2 4.92 -6.46 -8.76
C SER A 2 5.53 -5.06 -8.69
N ILE A 3 5.30 -4.34 -7.60
CA ILE A 3 5.84 -3.00 -7.36
C ILE A 3 6.73 -3.06 -6.12
N GLU A 4 7.92 -2.48 -6.20
CA GLU A 4 8.80 -2.32 -5.05
C GLU A 4 8.45 -1.04 -4.29
N THR A 5 8.31 -1.16 -2.98
CA THR A 5 7.90 -0.06 -2.09
C THR A 5 8.87 0.09 -0.91
N PRO A 6 10.13 0.48 -1.17
CA PRO A 6 11.15 0.59 -0.13
C PRO A 6 10.79 1.60 0.98
N SER A 7 10.03 2.65 0.65
CA SER A 7 9.53 3.62 1.64
C SER A 7 8.62 2.98 2.67
N PHE A 8 7.61 2.21 2.24
CA PHE A 8 6.73 1.48 3.17
C PHE A 8 7.46 0.37 3.93
N HIS A 9 8.50 -0.23 3.35
CA HIS A 9 9.36 -1.16 4.06
C HIS A 9 10.13 -0.51 5.22
N ARG A 10 10.47 0.78 5.13
CA ARG A 10 11.09 1.50 6.26
C ARG A 10 10.08 1.73 7.39
N VAL A 11 8.85 2.10 7.05
CA VAL A 11 7.75 2.26 8.03
C VAL A 11 7.49 0.94 8.76
N SER A 12 7.42 -0.17 8.03
CA SER A 12 7.17 -1.48 8.63
C SER A 12 8.25 -1.96 9.61
N LYS A 13 9.46 -1.40 9.58
CA LYS A 13 10.49 -1.70 10.60
C LYS A 13 10.23 -0.99 11.92
N ARG A 14 9.51 0.13 11.91
CA ARG A 14 9.23 0.97 13.09
C ARG A 14 7.80 0.81 13.60
N HIS A 15 6.89 0.33 12.75
CA HIS A 15 5.48 0.15 13.07
C HIS A 15 5.23 -1.10 13.93
N GLU A 16 4.33 -1.01 14.90
CA GLU A 16 3.97 -2.09 15.83
C GLU A 16 3.46 -3.34 15.10
N ARG A 17 2.58 -3.12 14.12
CA ARG A 17 2.04 -4.11 13.16
C ARG A 17 3.06 -4.64 12.12
N ARG A 18 4.30 -4.14 12.12
CA ARG A 18 5.36 -4.49 11.16
C ARG A 18 4.87 -4.52 9.72
N GLY A 19 5.15 -5.60 8.97
CA GLY A 19 4.75 -5.77 7.57
C GLY A 19 3.24 -5.85 7.33
N PHE A 20 2.41 -5.91 8.37
CA PHE A 20 0.96 -5.97 8.24
C PHE A 20 0.31 -4.58 8.17
N PHE A 21 0.99 -3.52 8.60
CA PHE A 21 0.40 -2.18 8.67
C PHE A 21 -0.22 -1.72 7.34
N LEU A 22 0.52 -1.92 6.24
CA LEU A 22 0.10 -1.50 4.91
C LEU A 22 -1.13 -2.28 4.44
N TYR A 23 -1.23 -3.56 4.81
CA TYR A 23 -2.41 -4.37 4.51
C TYR A 23 -3.65 -3.84 5.24
N ASP A 24 -3.51 -3.41 6.50
CA ASP A 24 -4.65 -2.88 7.27
C ASP A 24 -5.11 -1.54 6.71
N GLU A 25 -4.18 -0.63 6.43
CA GLU A 25 -4.49 0.68 5.85
C GLU A 25 -5.23 0.56 4.52
N LEU A 26 -4.81 -0.38 3.67
CA LEU A 26 -5.47 -0.65 2.39
C LEU A 26 -6.82 -1.34 2.58
N LYS A 27 -6.92 -2.26 3.54
CA LYS A 27 -8.18 -2.93 3.90
C LYS A 27 -9.22 -1.93 4.42
N GLU A 28 -8.82 -0.97 5.26
CA GLU A 28 -9.68 0.12 5.75
C GLU A 28 -10.20 0.98 4.60
N ARG A 29 -9.40 1.16 3.55
CA ARG A 29 -9.77 1.89 2.31
C ARG A 29 -10.50 1.03 1.28
N LYS A 30 -10.96 -0.17 1.68
CA LYS A 30 -11.67 -1.15 0.83
C LYS A 30 -10.83 -1.69 -0.33
N ILE A 31 -9.50 -1.64 -0.23
CA ILE A 31 -8.56 -2.21 -1.20
C ILE A 31 -8.12 -3.58 -0.68
N ALA A 32 -8.49 -4.63 -1.41
CA ALA A 32 -8.18 -6.02 -1.06
C ALA A 32 -7.30 -6.69 -2.13
N GLY A 33 -6.82 -7.90 -1.84
CA GLY A 33 -6.02 -8.70 -2.78
C GLY A 33 -4.51 -8.55 -2.65
N ILE A 34 -4.04 -7.73 -1.70
CA ILE A 34 -2.62 -7.63 -1.36
C ILE A 34 -2.28 -8.67 -0.30
N GLN A 35 -1.17 -9.37 -0.49
CA GLN A 35 -0.70 -10.35 0.48
C GLN A 35 -0.20 -9.65 1.75
N PRO A 36 -0.73 -10.01 2.93
CA PRO A 36 -0.33 -9.41 4.20
C PRO A 36 1.13 -9.73 4.54
N GLY A 37 1.82 -8.82 5.24
CA GLY A 37 3.21 -8.99 5.66
C GLY A 37 4.25 -8.54 4.62
N LEU A 38 3.84 -8.31 3.37
CA LEU A 38 4.70 -7.86 2.28
C LEU A 38 4.66 -6.33 2.14
N THR A 39 5.68 -5.67 2.68
CA THR A 39 5.85 -4.20 2.61
C THR A 39 7.00 -3.75 1.73
N LYS A 40 7.85 -4.68 1.27
CA LYS A 40 8.96 -4.39 0.35
C LYS A 40 8.56 -4.56 -1.11
N MET A 41 7.75 -5.58 -1.39
CA MET A 41 7.29 -5.91 -2.73
C MET A 41 5.81 -6.25 -2.68
N ILE A 42 4.99 -5.43 -3.32
CA ILE A 42 3.54 -5.57 -3.33
C ILE A 42 3.15 -6.13 -4.69
N LYS A 43 2.35 -7.20 -4.67
CA LYS A 43 1.70 -7.69 -5.89
C LYS A 43 0.29 -7.12 -5.94
N ILE A 44 0.01 -6.35 -6.99
CA ILE A 44 -1.32 -5.83 -7.29
C ILE A 44 -1.73 -6.20 -8.71
N ASN A 45 -3.03 -6.44 -8.87
CA ASN A 45 -3.64 -6.65 -10.17
C ASN A 45 -4.59 -5.48 -10.44
N THR A 46 -4.33 -4.74 -11.51
CA THR A 46 -5.17 -3.62 -11.96
C THR A 46 -6.11 -4.02 -13.10
N TYR A 47 -6.06 -5.29 -13.53
CA TYR A 47 -6.91 -5.78 -14.60
C TYR A 47 -8.38 -5.75 -14.18
N GLY A 48 -9.21 -5.09 -14.99
CA GLY A 48 -10.64 -4.93 -14.72
C GLY A 48 -11.01 -3.78 -13.79
N LEU A 49 -10.03 -3.01 -13.29
CA LEU A 49 -10.31 -1.77 -12.56
C LEU A 49 -10.70 -0.66 -13.54
N SER A 50 -11.75 0.07 -13.20
CA SER A 50 -12.08 1.34 -13.81
C SER A 50 -11.03 2.40 -13.49
N LYS A 51 -11.04 3.51 -14.26
CA LYS A 51 -10.15 4.64 -14.00
C LYS A 51 -10.34 5.21 -12.60
N GLU A 52 -11.59 5.29 -12.13
CA GLU A 52 -11.94 5.79 -10.81
C GLU A 52 -11.40 4.89 -9.69
N GLU A 53 -11.50 3.57 -9.85
CA GLU A 53 -10.91 2.62 -8.89
C GLU A 53 -9.38 2.69 -8.88
N LEU A 54 -8.76 2.89 -10.05
CA LEU A 54 -7.32 3.08 -10.14
C LEU A 54 -6.88 4.37 -9.44
N GLU A 55 -7.59 5.48 -9.65
CA GLU A 55 -7.36 6.76 -8.98
C GLU A 55 -7.53 6.62 -7.45
N HIS A 56 -8.54 5.88 -6.99
CA HIS A 56 -8.75 5.58 -5.56
C HIS A 56 -7.60 4.76 -4.95
N VAL A 57 -7.07 3.78 -5.69
CA VAL A 57 -5.90 3.02 -5.23
C VAL A 57 -4.68 3.93 -5.13
N ILE A 58 -4.44 4.77 -6.14
CA ILE A 58 -3.32 5.71 -6.15
C ILE A 58 -3.43 6.71 -5.00
N SER A 59 -4.58 7.34 -4.81
CA SER A 59 -4.81 8.30 -3.72
C SER A 59 -4.62 7.65 -2.35
N SER A 60 -5.10 6.41 -2.19
CA SER A 60 -4.90 5.64 -0.96
C SER A 60 -3.42 5.45 -0.61
N PHE A 61 -2.57 5.16 -1.59
CA PHE A 61 -1.13 5.06 -1.35
C PHE A 61 -0.51 6.40 -0.96
N TYR A 62 -0.92 7.51 -1.57
CA TYR A 62 -0.46 8.86 -1.20
C TYR A 62 -0.89 9.24 0.22
N GLU A 63 -2.15 9.00 0.59
CA GLU A 63 -2.63 9.28 1.95
C GLU A 63 -1.89 8.47 3.02
N ILE A 64 -1.60 7.19 2.74
CA ILE A 64 -0.81 6.35 3.65
C ILE A 64 0.61 6.90 3.74
N ALA A 65 1.19 7.32 2.62
CA ALA A 65 2.51 7.93 2.58
C ALA A 65 2.59 9.21 3.41
N GLU A 66 1.61 10.11 3.28
CA GLU A 66 1.50 11.32 4.12
C GLU A 66 1.31 10.98 5.61
N LYS A 67 0.44 10.02 5.92
CA LYS A 67 0.18 9.58 7.31
C LYS A 67 1.45 9.09 8.02
N TYR A 68 2.36 8.49 7.27
CA TYR A 68 3.61 7.94 7.80
C TYR A 68 4.84 8.77 7.47
N ASP A 69 4.66 9.99 6.93
CA ASP A 69 5.73 10.91 6.54
C ASP A 69 6.80 10.24 5.66
N VAL A 70 6.35 9.54 4.63
CA VAL A 70 7.24 8.86 3.67
C VAL A 70 6.97 9.31 2.24
N GLU A 71 8.04 9.51 1.48
CA GLU A 71 7.91 9.83 0.06
C GLU A 71 7.57 8.59 -0.77
N VAL A 72 6.57 8.74 -1.63
CA VAL A 72 6.23 7.84 -2.73
C VAL A 72 6.47 8.62 -4.02
N GLY A 73 7.40 8.14 -4.85
CA GLY A 73 7.84 8.78 -6.09
C GLY A 73 8.04 7.75 -7.19
#